data_AF-A0A518WKH0-F1
#
_entry.id   AF-A0A518WKH0-F1
#
_cell.length_a   1.000
_cell.length_b   1.000
_cell.length_c   1.000
_cell.angle_alpha   90.00
_cell.angle_beta   90.00
_cell.angle_gamma   90.00
#
_symmetry.space_group_name_H-M   'P 1'
#
loop_
_entity.id
_entity.type
_entity.pdbx_description
1 polymer ?
#
loop_
_entity_poly.entity_id
_entity_poly.type
_entity_poly.pdbx_seq_one_letter_code
_entity_poly.pdbx_strand_id
1 'polypeptide(L)'
;MSAAEMIAKLAVAAQKLDEARAKTASAVQDAAEARALVAGALQGVAAGPLIGMIDNYRQALDQAVQAGQPARQQVEETIAKVRALGN
;
A
#
# COMPACT_ATOMS: atom_id res chain seq x y z
N MET A 1 16.69 -8.98 -24.78
CA MET A 1 15.50 -9.04 -23.92
C MET A 1 14.28 -9.07 -24.83
N SER A 2 13.49 -10.14 -24.80
CA SER A 2 12.31 -10.33 -25.64
C SER A 2 11.06 -9.66 -25.04
N ALA A 3 10.01 -9.47 -25.85
CA ALA A 3 8.72 -8.98 -25.37
C ALA A 3 8.14 -9.88 -24.27
N ALA A 4 8.30 -11.20 -24.40
CA ALA A 4 7.88 -12.17 -23.39
C ALA A 4 8.63 -12.01 -22.06
N GLU A 5 9.96 -11.81 -22.10
CA GLU A 5 10.76 -11.55 -20.90
C GLU A 5 10.38 -10.23 -20.23
N MET A 6 10.02 -9.20 -21.01
CA MET A 6 9.55 -7.92 -20.49
C MET A 6 8.19 -8.04 -19.80
N ILE A 7 7.24 -8.72 -20.44
CA ILE A 7 5.92 -8.99 -19.85
C ILE A 7 6.06 -9.77 -18.55
N ALA A 8 6.93 -10.78 -18.49
CA ALA A 8 7.17 -11.56 -17.27
C ALA A 8 7.70 -10.67 -16.13
N LYS A 9 8.68 -9.80 -16.39
CA LYS A 9 9.19 -8.88 -15.36
C LYS A 9 8.15 -7.86 -14.91
N LEU A 10 7.33 -7.34 -15.83
CA LEU A 10 6.25 -6.42 -15.50
C LEU A 10 5.17 -7.11 -14.65
N ALA A 11 4.82 -8.36 -14.96
CA ALA A 11 3.87 -9.15 -14.16
C ALA A 11 4.38 -9.37 -12.73
N VAL A 12 5.68 -9.60 -12.55
CA VAL A 12 6.30 -9.69 -11.22
C VAL A 12 6.26 -8.34 -10.49
N ALA A 13 6.53 -7.23 -11.18
CA ALA A 13 6.44 -5.89 -10.58
C ALA A 13 5.01 -5.57 -10.12
N ALA A 14 4.04 -5.90 -10.95
CA ALA A 14 2.62 -5.87 -10.67
C ALA A 14 2.24 -6.63 -9.39
N GLN A 15 2.66 -7.90 -9.29
CA GLN A 15 2.43 -8.70 -8.08
C GLN A 15 3.05 -8.06 -6.83
N LYS A 16 4.28 -7.53 -6.93
CA LYS A 16 4.95 -6.86 -5.81
C LYS A 16 4.20 -5.60 -5.35
N LEU A 17 3.55 -4.88 -6.25
CA LEU A 17 2.70 -3.74 -5.90
C LEU A 17 1.47 -4.19 -5.11
N ASP A 18 0.84 -5.30 -5.52
CA ASP A 18 -0.30 -5.88 -4.79
C ASP A 18 0.11 -6.34 -3.39
N GLU A 19 1.25 -7.02 -3.27
CA GLU A 19 1.82 -7.46 -1.99
C GLU A 19 2.16 -6.27 -1.07
N ALA A 20 2.79 -5.23 -1.61
CA ALA A 20 3.11 -4.02 -0.86
C ALA A 20 1.84 -3.32 -0.36
N ARG A 21 0.80 -3.25 -1.20
CA ARG A 21 -0.50 -2.67 -0.84
C ARG A 21 -1.17 -3.47 0.27
N ALA A 22 -1.18 -4.80 0.18
CA ALA A 22 -1.74 -5.67 1.21
C ALA A 22 -1.02 -5.48 2.56
N LYS A 23 0.32 -5.47 2.55
CA LYS A 23 1.13 -5.22 3.76
C LYS A 23 0.86 -3.83 4.36
N THR A 24 0.70 -2.81 3.52
CA THR A 24 0.38 -1.45 3.98
C THR A 24 -1.01 -1.39 4.59
N ALA A 25 -1.99 -2.09 4.01
CA ALA A 25 -3.34 -2.18 4.58
C ALA A 25 -3.35 -2.91 5.93
N SER A 26 -2.55 -3.97 6.10
CA SER A 26 -2.33 -4.58 7.42
C SER A 26 -1.72 -3.59 8.41
N ALA A 27 -0.72 -2.80 8.00
CA ALA A 27 -0.13 -1.78 8.86
C ALA A 27 -1.15 -0.68 9.30
N VAL A 28 -2.15 -0.35 8.47
CA VAL A 28 -3.27 0.53 8.86
C VAL A 28 -4.09 -0.10 9.99
N GLN A 29 -4.33 -1.42 9.94
CA GLN A 29 -5.04 -2.16 10.99
C GLN A 29 -4.20 -2.19 12.27
N ASP A 30 -2.91 -2.51 12.18
CA ASP A 30 -1.98 -2.51 13.31
C ASP A 30 -1.94 -1.12 14.01
N ALA A 31 -1.95 -0.04 13.23
CA ALA A 31 -2.00 1.32 13.76
C ALA A 31 -3.33 1.61 14.48
N ALA A 32 -4.45 1.10 13.96
CA ALA A 32 -5.76 1.24 14.62
C ALA A 32 -5.81 0.46 15.95
N GLU A 33 -5.21 -0.73 16.01
CA GLU A 33 -5.08 -1.51 17.25
C GLU A 33 -4.19 -0.78 18.26
N ALA A 34 -3.02 -0.29 17.83
CA ALA A 34 -2.13 0.51 18.69
C ALA A 34 -2.83 1.74 19.26
N ARG A 35 -3.66 2.41 18.45
CA ARG A 35 -4.48 3.55 18.90
C ARG A 35 -5.45 3.15 20.01
N ALA A 36 -6.14 2.02 19.86
CA ALA A 36 -7.08 1.51 20.86
C ALA A 36 -6.37 1.13 22.17
N LEU A 37 -5.20 0.50 22.08
CA LEU A 37 -4.37 0.17 23.24
C LEU A 37 -3.92 1.43 23.98
N VAL A 38 -3.42 2.45 23.27
CA VAL A 38 -2.99 3.71 23.88
C VAL A 38 -4.16 4.45 24.54
N ALA A 39 -5.32 4.51 23.88
CA ALA A 39 -6.52 5.12 24.43
C ALA A 39 -7.06 4.37 25.67
N GLY A 40 -6.93 3.05 25.71
CA GLY A 40 -7.34 2.22 26.84
C GLY A 40 -6.35 2.30 28.02
N ALA A 41 -5.05 2.35 27.75
CA ALA A 41 -4.00 2.38 28.77
C ALA A 41 -3.82 3.77 29.39
N LEU A 42 -3.95 4.83 28.59
CA LEU A 42 -3.80 6.21 29.03
C LEU A 42 -5.20 6.83 29.14
N GLN A 43 -5.77 6.84 30.35
CA GLN A 43 -7.01 7.56 30.59
C GLN A 43 -6.75 9.07 30.66
N GLY A 44 -7.51 9.88 29.89
CA GLY A 44 -7.48 11.34 29.97
C GLY A 44 -6.47 12.04 29.04
N VAL A 45 -6.04 13.24 29.43
CA VAL A 45 -5.34 14.22 28.57
C VAL A 45 -3.96 13.73 28.07
N ALA A 46 -3.33 12.81 28.79
CA ALA A 46 -2.01 12.25 28.44
C ALA A 46 -2.03 11.41 27.16
N ALA A 47 -3.19 10.87 26.76
CA ALA A 47 -3.31 10.05 25.56
C ALA A 47 -3.35 10.87 24.26
N GLY A 48 -3.79 12.14 24.34
CA GLY A 48 -4.07 12.98 23.17
C GLY A 48 -2.90 13.10 22.19
N PRO A 49 -1.68 13.46 22.64
CA PRO A 49 -0.52 13.57 21.75
C PRO A 49 -0.14 12.25 21.06
N LEU A 50 -0.15 11.13 21.80
CA LEU A 50 0.20 9.81 21.27
C LEU A 50 -0.84 9.29 20.28
N ILE A 51 -2.13 9.47 20.59
CA ILE A 51 -3.23 9.15 19.68
C ILE A 51 -3.10 9.97 18.39
N GLY A 52 -2.82 11.27 18.49
CA GLY A 52 -2.62 12.13 17.32
C GLY A 52 -1.44 11.68 16.44
N MET A 53 -0.33 11.24 17.04
CA MET A 53 0.79 10.67 16.28
C MET A 53 0.40 9.38 15.55
N ILE A 54 -0.33 8.48 16.21
CA ILE A 54 -0.78 7.23 15.60
C ILE A 54 -1.77 7.51 14.46
N ASP A 55 -2.69 8.46 14.65
CA ASP A 55 -3.65 8.88 13.63
C ASP A 55 -2.93 9.43 12.39
N ASN A 56 -1.87 10.23 12.56
CA ASN A 56 -1.04 10.73 11.45
C ASN A 56 -0.34 9.60 10.68
N TYR A 57 0.26 8.63 11.39
CA TYR A 57 0.88 7.47 10.74
C TYR A 57 -0.14 6.64 9.97
N ARG A 58 -1.32 6.40 10.56
CA ARG A 58 -2.42 5.67 9.91
C ARG A 58 -2.87 6.38 8.63
N GLN A 59 -3.03 7.70 8.66
CA GLN A 59 -3.41 8.49 7.49
C GLN A 59 -2.38 8.38 6.36
N ALA A 60 -1.08 8.40 6.68
CA ALA A 60 -0.02 8.23 5.68
C ALA A 60 -0.06 6.83 5.05
N LEU A 61 -0.32 5.79 5.84
CA LEU A 61 -0.48 4.41 5.35
C LEU A 61 -1.72 4.28 4.46
N ASP A 62 -2.86 4.87 4.85
CA ASP A 62 -4.08 4.89 4.04
C ASP A 62 -3.86 5.56 2.68
N GLN A 63 -3.16 6.70 2.66
CA GLN A 63 -2.77 7.37 1.42
C GLN A 63 -1.89 6.49 0.53
N ALA A 64 -0.94 5.76 1.12
CA ALA A 64 -0.09 4.83 0.38
C ALA A 64 -0.90 3.65 -0.22
N VAL A 65 -1.88 3.12 0.49
CA VAL A 65 -2.79 2.08 -0.04
C VAL A 65 -3.59 2.58 -1.23
N GLN A 66 -4.07 3.82 -1.17
CA GLN A 66 -4.84 4.45 -2.25
C GLN A 66 -3.95 4.75 -3.48
N ALA A 67 -2.73 5.23 -3.26
CA ALA A 67 -1.76 5.53 -4.32
C ALA A 67 -1.22 4.26 -5.03
N GLY A 68 -1.23 3.10 -4.35
CA GLY A 68 -0.76 1.84 -4.92
C GLY A 68 -1.63 1.32 -6.08
N GLN A 69 -2.93 1.63 -6.10
CA GLN A 69 -3.85 1.12 -7.12
C GLN A 69 -3.61 1.74 -8.52
N PRO A 70 -3.44 3.07 -8.68
CA PRO A 70 -3.00 3.66 -9.95
C PRO A 70 -1.67 3.09 -10.48
N ALA A 71 -0.70 2.87 -9.59
CA ALA A 71 0.60 2.31 -9.98
C ALA A 71 0.45 0.89 -10.56
N ARG A 72 -0.37 0.05 -9.93
CA ARG A 72 -0.68 -1.31 -10.41
C ARG A 72 -1.36 -1.29 -11.78
N GLN A 73 -2.33 -0.38 -11.97
CA GLN A 73 -3.04 -0.22 -13.23
C GLN A 73 -2.09 0.21 -14.37
N GLN A 74 -1.18 1.15 -14.11
CA GLN A 74 -0.21 1.61 -15.10
C GLN A 74 0.70 0.46 -15.60
N VAL A 75 1.04 -0.49 -14.72
CA VAL A 75 1.81 -1.68 -15.08
C VAL A 75 1.00 -2.62 -15.98
N GLU A 76 -0.29 -2.87 -15.69
CA GLU A 76 -1.16 -3.66 -16.58
C GLU A 76 -1.30 -3.03 -17.96
N GLU A 77 -1.53 -1.71 -18.01
CA GLU A 77 -1.64 -0.99 -19.28
C GLU A 77 -0.34 -1.08 -20.09
N THR A 78 0.81 -1.08 -19.41
CA THR A 78 2.11 -1.25 -20.06
C THR A 78 2.27 -2.68 -20.60
N ILE A 79 1.86 -3.70 -19.84
CA ILE A 79 1.85 -5.10 -20.31
C ILE A 79 0.96 -5.24 -21.55
N ALA A 80 -0.24 -4.66 -21.53
CA ALA A 80 -1.17 -4.69 -22.66
C ALA A 80 -0.55 -4.04 -23.91
N LYS A 81 0.11 -2.90 -23.77
CA LYS A 81 0.84 -2.23 -24.87
C LYS A 81 1.96 -3.09 -25.43
N VAL A 82 2.79 -3.69 -24.56
CA VAL A 82 3.88 -4.57 -25.01
C VAL A 82 3.35 -5.79 -25.76
N ARG A 83 2.24 -6.39 -25.30
CA ARG A 83 1.57 -7.49 -26.02
C ARG A 83 1.08 -7.06 -27.41
N ALA A 84 0.47 -5.89 -27.51
CA ALA A 84 -0.06 -5.38 -28.78
C ALA A 84 1.04 -5.07 -29.81
N LEU A 85 2.22 -4.64 -29.35
CA LEU A 85 3.38 -4.35 -30.22
C LEU A 85 4.17 -5.60 -30.64
N GLY A 86 4.01 -6.71 -29.92
CA GLY A 86 4.70 -7.97 -30.18
C GLY A 86 3.93 -8.95 -31.07
N ASN A 87 2.72 -8.57 -31.50
CA ASN A 87 1.91 -9.27 -32.50
C ASN A 87 2.08 -8.64 -33.88
#